data_AF-A0A1I2L0X3-F1
#
_entry.id   AF-A0A1I2L0X3-F1
#
_cell.length_a   1.000
_cell.length_b   1.000
_cell.length_c   1.000
_cell.angle_alpha   90.00
_cell.angle_beta   90.00
_cell.angle_gamma   90.00
#
_symmetry.space_group_name_H-M   'P 1'
#
loop_
_entity.id
_entity.type
_entity.pdbx_description
1 polymer ?
#
loop_
_entity_poly.entity_id
_entity_poly.type
_entity_poly.pdbx_seq_one_letter_code
_entity_poly.pdbx_strand_id
1 'polypeptide(L)'
;MTPDLGRITDSTAWTSLDATAFTPPYLTTYAYDGPFSDGPPAFDVSHDETALIYATNWGFTCTMPGVDVRRDADIAVPTGHTQLYTLEKRAVVAAGGTVLRIWPAAYPTDRDRAWRLIVPQTAEQRFRNQEAVPGIAAAIADAVALAARLDSPVLLARQVDERYWH
;
A
#
# COMPACT_ATOMS: atom_id res chain seq x y z
N MET A 1 17.21 14.26 -2.99
CA MET A 1 16.94 14.92 -1.68
C MET A 1 16.02 13.99 -0.92
N THR A 2 16.29 13.66 0.34
CA THR A 2 15.50 12.69 1.14
C THR A 2 14.45 13.44 1.97
N PRO A 3 13.22 12.92 2.19
CA PRO A 3 12.25 13.62 3.01
C PRO A 3 12.71 13.68 4.47
N ASP A 4 12.43 14.80 5.14
CA ASP A 4 12.64 14.93 6.59
C ASP A 4 11.54 14.17 7.33
N LEU A 5 11.87 12.98 7.82
CA LEU A 5 10.93 12.07 8.47
C LEU A 5 10.25 12.69 9.70
N GLY A 6 10.93 13.61 10.41
CA GLY A 6 10.40 14.26 11.60
C GLY A 6 9.28 15.27 11.33
N ARG A 7 9.04 15.61 10.05
CA ARG A 7 8.05 16.62 9.64
C ARG A 7 6.91 16.03 8.81
N ILE A 8 6.84 14.70 8.70
CA ILE A 8 5.79 14.05 7.91
C ILE A 8 4.46 14.08 8.67
N THR A 9 3.44 14.57 7.97
CA THR A 9 2.04 14.65 8.41
C THR A 9 1.14 13.96 7.39
N ASP A 10 -0.14 13.79 7.73
CA ASP A 10 -1.12 13.22 6.79
C ASP A 10 -1.28 14.04 5.51
N SER A 11 -0.96 15.33 5.51
CA SER A 11 -1.00 16.19 4.31
C SER A 11 0.27 16.16 3.47
N THR A 12 1.29 15.40 3.89
CA THR A 12 2.57 15.36 3.17
C THR A 12 2.42 14.65 1.83
N ALA A 13 2.80 15.32 0.76
CA ALA A 13 2.96 14.77 -0.58
C ALA A 13 4.42 14.93 -0.99
N TRP A 14 5.06 13.84 -1.43
CA TRP A 14 6.49 13.86 -1.73
C TRP A 14 6.90 12.76 -2.70
N THR A 15 7.90 13.00 -3.55
CA THR A 15 8.43 12.04 -4.55
C THR A 15 9.94 12.16 -4.69
N SER A 16 10.62 11.01 -4.73
CA SER A 16 12.05 10.93 -5.04
C SER A 16 12.29 11.02 -6.54
N LEU A 17 13.46 11.53 -6.94
CA LEU A 17 13.94 11.40 -8.32
C LEU A 17 14.14 9.93 -8.70
N ASP A 18 14.51 9.09 -7.72
CA ASP A 18 14.75 7.65 -7.91
C ASP A 18 13.44 6.88 -8.20
N ALA A 19 12.28 7.48 -7.95
CA ALA A 19 10.99 6.86 -8.23
C ALA A 19 10.81 6.53 -9.72
N THR A 20 11.44 7.31 -10.61
CA THR A 20 11.37 7.09 -12.07
C THR A 20 12.10 5.82 -12.54
N ALA A 21 13.11 5.37 -11.80
CA ALA A 21 13.88 4.17 -12.12
C ALA A 21 13.37 2.92 -11.39
N PHE A 22 12.40 3.09 -10.48
CA PHE A 22 11.86 1.99 -9.69
C PHE A 22 10.96 1.10 -10.56
N THR A 23 11.28 -0.19 -10.60
CA THR A 23 10.41 -1.22 -11.20
C THR A 23 9.59 -1.87 -10.09
N PRO A 24 8.26 -1.66 -10.05
CA PRO A 24 7.41 -2.24 -9.01
C PRO A 24 7.47 -3.76 -9.01
N PRO A 25 7.66 -4.41 -7.85
CA PRO A 25 7.48 -5.85 -7.75
C PRO A 25 6.03 -6.23 -8.07
N TYR A 26 5.85 -7.37 -8.73
CA TYR A 26 4.53 -7.95 -8.92
C TYR A 26 4.10 -8.65 -7.62
N LEU A 27 2.97 -8.22 -7.07
CA LEU A 27 2.25 -8.99 -6.06
C LEU A 27 1.16 -9.80 -6.76
N THR A 28 0.93 -11.03 -6.29
CA THR A 28 -0.13 -11.86 -6.87
C THR A 28 -1.48 -11.16 -6.77
N THR A 29 -2.12 -10.95 -7.93
CA THR A 29 -3.51 -10.55 -8.00
C THR A 29 -4.42 -11.76 -7.96
N TYR A 30 -5.50 -11.66 -7.19
CA TYR A 30 -6.62 -12.61 -7.22
C TYR A 30 -7.83 -12.01 -7.92
N ALA A 31 -7.75 -10.77 -8.42
CA ALA A 31 -8.80 -10.22 -9.23
C ALA A 31 -8.81 -10.95 -10.58
N TYR A 32 -9.97 -11.49 -10.96
CA TYR A 32 -10.08 -12.34 -12.14
C TYR A 32 -10.18 -11.56 -13.44
N ASP A 33 -10.70 -10.34 -13.39
CA ASP A 33 -10.92 -9.49 -14.54
C ASP A 33 -11.09 -8.02 -14.18
N GLY A 34 -11.15 -7.19 -15.22
CA GLY A 34 -11.48 -5.78 -15.13
C GLY A 34 -10.39 -4.93 -14.47
N PRO A 35 -10.73 -3.69 -14.07
CA PRO A 35 -9.75 -2.68 -13.66
C PRO A 35 -8.97 -3.07 -12.39
N PHE A 36 -9.46 -4.05 -11.63
CA PHE A 36 -8.79 -4.58 -10.43
C PHE A 36 -7.65 -5.55 -10.75
N SER A 37 -7.60 -6.08 -11.97
CA SER A 37 -6.58 -7.02 -12.45
C SER A 37 -5.61 -6.39 -13.47
N ASP A 38 -6.08 -5.42 -14.27
CA ASP A 38 -5.32 -4.81 -15.37
C ASP A 38 -4.69 -3.44 -15.05
N GLY A 39 -4.86 -2.95 -13.81
CA GLY A 39 -4.32 -1.67 -13.38
C GLY A 39 -2.82 -1.70 -13.05
N PRO A 40 -2.23 -0.54 -12.66
CA PRO A 40 -0.84 -0.48 -12.21
C PRO A 40 -0.60 -1.39 -10.99
N PRO A 41 0.60 -2.00 -10.84
CA PRO A 41 0.91 -2.83 -9.67
C PRO A 41 0.71 -2.10 -8.34
N ALA A 42 0.47 -2.83 -7.25
CA ALA A 42 0.26 -2.24 -5.92
C ALA A 42 1.41 -1.31 -5.47
N PHE A 43 2.64 -1.62 -5.88
CA PHE A 43 3.85 -0.83 -5.59
C PHE A 43 4.11 0.30 -6.59
N ASP A 44 3.24 0.51 -7.58
CA ASP A 44 3.42 1.59 -8.54
C ASP A 44 3.52 2.95 -7.83
N VAL A 45 4.47 3.78 -8.27
CA VAL A 45 4.74 5.11 -7.70
C VAL A 45 4.51 6.23 -8.70
N SER A 46 4.08 5.89 -9.92
CA SER A 46 3.99 6.83 -11.04
C SER A 46 2.76 7.76 -10.98
N HIS A 47 1.80 7.44 -10.11
CA HIS A 47 0.54 8.18 -10.00
C HIS A 47 0.61 9.28 -8.93
N ASP A 48 0.00 10.43 -9.25
CA ASP A 48 0.01 11.57 -8.35
C ASP A 48 -1.05 11.51 -7.25
N GLU A 49 -2.21 11.00 -7.61
CA GLU A 49 -3.36 10.87 -6.71
C GLU A 49 -3.14 9.78 -5.67
N THR A 50 -3.72 9.96 -4.49
CA THR A 50 -3.82 8.88 -3.50
C THR A 50 -4.68 7.77 -4.07
N ALA A 51 -4.20 6.53 -3.95
CA ALA A 51 -4.83 5.38 -4.56
C ALA A 51 -5.15 4.32 -3.51
N LEU A 52 -6.15 3.50 -3.83
CA LEU A 52 -6.54 2.35 -3.03
C LEU A 52 -5.98 1.05 -3.61
N ILE A 53 -5.79 0.06 -2.75
CA ILE A 53 -5.70 -1.35 -3.11
C ILE A 53 -6.65 -2.13 -2.20
N TYR A 54 -7.20 -3.22 -2.70
CA TYR A 54 -8.01 -4.14 -1.90
C TYR A 54 -7.18 -5.37 -1.59
N ALA A 55 -7.16 -5.77 -0.32
CA ALA A 55 -6.39 -6.90 0.19
C ALA A 55 -7.29 -7.97 0.80
N THR A 56 -6.93 -9.23 0.61
CA THR A 56 -7.42 -10.37 1.39
C THR A 56 -6.20 -11.14 1.90
N ASN A 57 -6.41 -12.23 2.62
CA ASN A 57 -5.32 -13.15 2.98
C ASN A 57 -4.62 -13.80 1.78
N TRP A 58 -5.17 -13.70 0.56
CA TRP A 58 -4.66 -14.40 -0.63
C TRP A 58 -3.83 -13.53 -1.60
N GLY A 59 -3.75 -12.21 -1.42
CA GLY A 59 -3.15 -11.29 -2.39
C GLY A 59 -3.66 -9.83 -2.32
N PHE A 60 -3.55 -9.12 -3.44
CA PHE A 60 -3.99 -7.73 -3.59
C PHE A 60 -4.57 -7.47 -4.97
N THR A 61 -5.44 -6.47 -5.12
CA THR A 61 -5.76 -5.91 -6.44
C THR A 61 -4.63 -5.03 -6.95
N CYS A 62 -4.71 -4.63 -8.21
CA CYS A 62 -3.95 -3.50 -8.74
C CYS A 62 -4.28 -2.20 -8.00
N THR A 63 -3.40 -1.20 -8.17
CA THR A 63 -3.57 0.17 -7.71
C THR A 63 -4.76 0.82 -8.40
N MET A 64 -5.65 1.41 -7.60
CA MET A 64 -6.86 2.08 -8.04
C MET A 64 -6.78 3.58 -7.71
N PRO A 65 -6.23 4.42 -8.60
CA PRO A 65 -6.16 5.87 -8.39
C PRO A 65 -7.55 6.50 -8.46
N GLY A 66 -7.80 7.50 -7.60
CA GLY A 66 -9.02 8.31 -7.64
C GLY A 66 -10.33 7.58 -7.29
N VAL A 67 -10.26 6.38 -6.72
CA VAL A 67 -11.46 5.57 -6.39
C VAL A 67 -12.02 5.95 -5.03
N ASP A 68 -13.33 6.19 -4.91
CA ASP A 68 -14.00 6.35 -3.62
C ASP A 68 -14.06 5.00 -2.86
N VAL A 69 -13.87 5.01 -1.54
CA VAL A 69 -13.92 3.84 -0.65
C VAL A 69 -15.24 3.08 -0.81
N ARG A 70 -16.31 3.79 -1.17
CA ARG A 70 -17.65 3.23 -1.40
C ARG A 70 -17.79 2.59 -2.78
N ARG A 71 -17.18 1.41 -2.98
CA ARG A 71 -17.67 0.46 -4.00
C ARG A 71 -18.28 -0.74 -3.30
N ASP A 72 -19.56 -0.58 -3.00
CA ASP A 72 -20.46 -1.70 -2.75
C ASP A 72 -20.79 -2.37 -4.09
N ALA A 73 -20.74 -3.70 -4.10
CA ALA A 73 -21.12 -4.65 -5.17
C ALA A 73 -20.09 -5.05 -6.26
N ASP A 74 -19.30 -4.16 -6.86
CA ASP A 74 -18.55 -4.52 -8.10
C ASP A 74 -17.04 -4.78 -7.93
N ILE A 75 -16.60 -5.21 -6.74
CA ILE A 75 -15.20 -5.60 -6.56
C ILE A 75 -15.05 -7.04 -7.06
N ALA A 76 -14.37 -7.22 -8.19
CA ALA A 76 -14.09 -8.52 -8.83
C ALA A 76 -13.05 -9.35 -8.03
N VAL A 77 -13.24 -9.45 -6.72
CA VAL A 77 -12.40 -10.23 -5.79
C VAL A 77 -13.23 -11.42 -5.32
N PRO A 78 -12.72 -12.67 -5.45
CA PRO A 78 -13.46 -13.87 -5.06
C PRO A 78 -14.00 -13.75 -3.64
N THR A 79 -15.29 -14.00 -3.48
CA THR A 79 -15.91 -14.12 -2.16
C THR A 79 -15.64 -15.50 -1.58
N GLY A 80 -15.41 -15.60 -0.26
CA GLY A 80 -14.98 -16.87 0.33
C GLY A 80 -14.44 -16.74 1.74
N HIS A 81 -15.34 -16.59 2.72
CA HIS A 81 -15.06 -16.59 4.16
C HIS A 81 -13.75 -15.89 4.57
N THR A 82 -13.49 -14.74 3.96
CA THR A 82 -12.27 -13.96 4.20
C THR A 82 -12.62 -12.54 4.60
N GLN A 83 -11.63 -11.81 5.10
CA GLN A 83 -11.76 -10.37 5.32
C GLN A 83 -11.29 -9.65 4.07
N LEU A 84 -12.09 -8.68 3.62
CA LEU A 84 -11.68 -7.72 2.62
C LEU A 84 -11.23 -6.44 3.32
N TYR A 85 -9.98 -6.08 3.10
CA TYR A 85 -9.40 -4.84 3.59
C TYR A 85 -9.32 -3.83 2.45
N THR A 86 -9.81 -2.62 2.70
CA THR A 86 -9.56 -1.48 1.83
C THR A 86 -8.34 -0.74 2.38
N LEU A 87 -7.28 -0.68 1.59
CA LEU A 87 -6.01 -0.09 1.99
C LEU A 87 -5.70 1.14 1.13
N GLU A 88 -5.50 2.27 1.79
CA GLU A 88 -5.02 3.50 1.18
C GLU A 88 -3.49 3.49 1.10
N LYS A 89 -2.93 3.67 -0.10
CA LYS A 89 -1.48 3.78 -0.28
C LYS A 89 -0.96 5.08 0.35
N ARG A 90 0.04 4.97 1.22
CA ARG A 90 0.59 6.11 1.97
C ARG A 90 2.04 6.39 1.61
N ALA A 91 2.85 5.35 1.43
CA ALA A 91 4.21 5.51 0.94
C ALA A 91 4.74 4.23 0.28
N VAL A 92 5.73 4.37 -0.60
CA VAL A 92 6.56 3.25 -1.06
C VAL A 92 8.01 3.55 -0.71
N VAL A 93 8.68 2.54 -0.18
CA VAL A 93 10.10 2.56 0.17
C VAL A 93 10.81 1.48 -0.64
N ALA A 94 11.91 1.83 -1.28
CA ALA A 94 12.75 0.91 -2.03
C ALA A 94 13.54 -0.02 -1.09
N ALA A 95 14.08 -1.11 -1.65
CA ALA A 95 15.14 -1.86 -1.02
C ALA A 95 16.29 -0.91 -0.59
N GLY A 96 16.92 -1.19 0.55
CA GLY A 96 17.92 -0.30 1.14
C GLY A 96 17.35 0.91 1.91
N GLY A 97 16.02 1.09 1.96
CA GLY A 97 15.37 2.07 2.84
C GLY A 97 15.14 3.45 2.24
N THR A 98 15.37 3.65 0.95
CA THR A 98 15.08 4.92 0.28
C THR A 98 13.58 5.11 0.10
N VAL A 99 13.01 6.18 0.67
CA VAL A 99 11.61 6.56 0.41
C VAL A 99 11.48 6.99 -1.06
N LEU A 100 10.54 6.41 -1.79
CA LEU A 100 10.30 6.73 -3.21
C LEU A 100 9.13 7.70 -3.39
N ARG A 101 8.04 7.49 -2.65
CA ARG A 101 6.82 8.29 -2.77
C ARG A 101 6.09 8.34 -1.44
N ILE A 102 5.47 9.48 -1.14
CA ILE A 102 4.50 9.67 -0.06
C ILE A 102 3.30 10.38 -0.67
N TRP A 103 2.10 9.85 -0.43
CA TRP A 103 0.85 10.48 -0.86
C TRP A 103 0.19 11.21 0.32
N PRO A 104 -0.59 12.28 0.11
CA PRO A 104 -1.40 12.89 1.17
C PRO A 104 -2.61 11.99 1.49
N ALA A 105 -3.16 12.06 2.69
CA ALA A 105 -4.33 11.27 3.08
C ALA A 105 -5.56 11.79 2.31
N ALA A 106 -6.31 10.90 1.68
CA ALA A 106 -7.56 11.19 1.00
C ALA A 106 -8.78 10.86 1.87
N TYR A 107 -8.65 9.93 2.83
CA TYR A 107 -9.73 9.53 3.72
C TYR A 107 -9.53 10.03 5.15
N PRO A 108 -10.61 10.19 5.93
CA PRO A 108 -10.53 10.66 7.31
C PRO A 108 -9.56 9.81 8.15
N THR A 109 -8.69 10.49 8.89
CA THR A 109 -7.77 9.84 9.81
C THR A 109 -8.53 9.42 11.06
N ASP A 110 -8.85 8.14 11.15
CA ASP A 110 -9.19 7.51 12.41
C ASP A 110 -7.92 6.94 13.05
N ARG A 111 -7.65 7.33 14.30
CA ARG A 111 -6.41 6.99 15.02
C ARG A 111 -6.30 5.50 15.33
N ASP A 112 -7.44 4.79 15.31
CA ASP A 112 -7.50 3.37 15.64
C ASP A 112 -7.28 2.47 14.41
N ARG A 113 -7.06 3.06 13.23
CA ARG A 113 -6.87 2.30 11.99
C ARG A 113 -5.45 1.79 11.85
N ALA A 114 -5.33 0.50 11.54
CA ALA A 114 -4.06 -0.19 11.38
C ALA A 114 -3.25 0.36 10.19
N TRP A 115 -1.97 0.58 10.44
CA TRP A 115 -0.97 0.82 9.40
C TRP A 115 -0.37 -0.51 9.00
N ARG A 116 -0.29 -0.79 7.70
CA ARG A 116 0.16 -2.06 7.13
C ARG A 116 1.47 -1.87 6.37
N LEU A 117 2.45 -2.70 6.70
CA LEU A 117 3.71 -2.84 5.97
C LEU A 117 3.62 -4.10 5.11
N ILE A 118 3.54 -3.90 3.81
CA ILE A 118 3.43 -4.97 2.82
C ILE A 118 4.79 -5.15 2.16
N VAL A 119 5.31 -6.38 2.18
CA VAL A 119 6.62 -6.74 1.61
C VAL A 119 6.42 -7.89 0.63
N PRO A 120 6.91 -7.82 -0.62
CA PRO A 120 6.88 -8.96 -1.53
C PRO A 120 7.75 -10.09 -0.95
N GLN A 121 7.35 -11.34 -1.22
CA GLN A 121 8.13 -12.51 -0.84
C GLN A 121 8.29 -13.45 -2.03
N THR A 122 9.38 -14.21 -2.04
CA THR A 122 9.74 -15.14 -3.12
C THR A 122 9.35 -16.60 -2.83
N ALA A 123 8.77 -16.88 -1.65
CA ALA A 123 8.47 -18.23 -1.14
C ALA A 123 6.95 -18.52 -1.10
N GLU A 124 6.54 -19.62 -0.45
CA GLU A 124 5.14 -20.08 -0.35
C GLU A 124 4.17 -19.00 0.15
N GLN A 125 4.65 -18.07 0.99
CA GLN A 125 3.97 -16.83 1.30
C GLN A 125 4.25 -15.81 0.19
N ARG A 126 3.20 -15.44 -0.56
CA ARG A 126 3.28 -14.50 -1.70
C ARG A 126 3.68 -13.08 -1.26
N PHE A 127 3.44 -12.74 0.00
CA PHE A 127 3.78 -11.46 0.61
C PHE A 127 3.78 -11.58 2.14
N ARG A 128 4.47 -10.66 2.80
CA ARG A 128 4.36 -10.41 4.23
C ARG A 128 3.50 -9.16 4.44
N ASN A 129 2.48 -9.28 5.29
CA ASN A 129 1.67 -8.15 5.75
C ASN A 129 1.75 -8.09 7.27
N GLN A 130 2.26 -7.00 7.81
CA GLN A 130 2.39 -6.79 9.26
C GLN A 130 1.96 -5.38 9.64
N GLU A 131 1.63 -5.19 10.90
CA GLU A 131 1.28 -3.86 11.42
C GLU A 131 2.52 -3.01 11.67
N ALA A 132 2.41 -1.71 11.37
CA ALA A 132 3.39 -0.70 11.70
C ALA A 132 3.01 -0.01 13.03
N VAL A 133 3.97 0.70 13.62
CA VAL A 133 3.67 1.63 14.70
C VAL A 133 2.66 2.69 14.22
N PRO A 134 1.61 2.99 15.01
CA PRO A 134 0.60 3.99 14.62
C PRO A 134 1.18 5.38 14.34
N GLY A 135 0.64 6.03 13.32
CA GLY A 135 0.98 7.39 12.91
C GLY A 135 1.96 7.44 11.75
N ILE A 136 1.70 8.31 10.76
CA ILE A 136 2.41 8.32 9.47
C ILE A 136 3.94 8.43 9.60
N ALA A 137 4.45 9.31 10.47
CA ALA A 137 5.89 9.50 10.62
C ALA A 137 6.57 8.24 11.18
N ALA A 138 5.98 7.62 12.21
CA ALA A 138 6.49 6.39 12.80
C ALA A 138 6.36 5.21 11.82
N ALA A 139 5.22 5.10 11.14
CA ALA A 139 4.97 4.04 10.16
C ALA A 139 5.93 4.10 8.96
N ILE A 140 6.31 5.31 8.50
CA ILE A 140 7.34 5.48 7.47
C ILE A 140 8.72 5.09 8.00
N ALA A 141 9.07 5.48 9.24
CA ALA A 141 10.33 5.07 9.85
C ALA A 141 10.44 3.54 9.95
N ASP A 142 9.36 2.86 10.33
CA ASP A 142 9.27 1.40 10.33
C ASP A 142 9.45 0.82 8.93
N ALA A 143 8.78 1.40 7.91
CA ALA A 143 8.91 0.97 6.52
C ALA A 143 10.36 1.11 6.02
N VAL A 144 11.02 2.22 6.33
CA VAL A 144 12.44 2.47 6.01
C VAL A 144 13.35 1.43 6.67
N ALA A 145 13.19 1.23 7.98
CA ALA A 145 13.99 0.25 8.71
C ALA A 145 13.75 -1.18 8.20
N LEU A 146 12.50 -1.53 7.89
CA LEU A 146 12.14 -2.84 7.37
C LEU A 146 12.71 -3.08 5.98
N ALA A 147 12.57 -2.10 5.08
CA ALA A 147 13.06 -2.19 3.71
C ALA A 147 14.59 -2.30 3.64
N ALA A 148 15.29 -1.54 4.50
CA ALA A 148 16.74 -1.63 4.63
C ALA A 148 17.19 -2.99 5.20
N ARG A 149 16.49 -3.51 6.21
CA ARG A 149 16.86 -4.78 6.87
C ARG A 149 16.62 -5.99 5.97
N LEU A 150 15.54 -5.98 5.20
CA LEU A 150 15.16 -7.11 4.34
C LEU A 150 15.72 -7.01 2.93
N ASP A 151 16.34 -5.87 2.58
CA ASP A 151 16.76 -5.54 1.22
C ASP A 151 15.64 -5.77 0.20
N SER A 152 14.42 -5.36 0.57
CA SER A 152 13.20 -5.56 -0.20
C SER A 152 12.34 -4.30 -0.12
N PRO A 153 11.66 -3.90 -1.20
CA PRO A 153 10.76 -2.76 -1.15
C PRO A 153 9.60 -3.01 -0.18
N VAL A 154 9.09 -1.94 0.42
CA VAL A 154 7.97 -1.95 1.36
C VAL A 154 6.90 -0.96 0.90
N LEU A 155 5.67 -1.44 0.76
CA LEU A 155 4.50 -0.60 0.58
C LEU A 155 3.90 -0.32 1.97
N LEU A 156 3.84 0.94 2.34
CA LEU A 156 3.10 1.39 3.51
C LEU A 156 1.69 1.78 3.08
N ALA A 157 0.71 1.13 3.69
CA ALA A 157 -0.70 1.44 3.48
C ALA A 157 -1.43 1.65 4.81
N ARG A 158 -2.52 2.41 4.77
CA ARG A 158 -3.42 2.61 5.91
C ARG A 158 -4.71 1.85 5.63
N GLN A 159 -5.17 1.04 6.59
CA GLN A 159 -6.45 0.36 6.48
C GLN A 159 -7.58 1.38 6.70
N VAL A 160 -8.39 1.65 5.68
CA VAL A 160 -9.50 2.62 5.78
C VAL A 160 -10.84 1.95 6.00
N ASP A 161 -10.98 0.70 5.58
CA ASP A 161 -12.17 -0.10 5.81
C ASP A 161 -11.81 -1.58 5.94
N GLU A 162 -12.69 -2.32 6.64
CA GLU A 162 -12.63 -3.78 6.77
C GLU A 162 -14.05 -4.31 6.81
N ARG A 163 -14.30 -5.31 5.96
CA ARG A 163 -15.59 -5.99 5.93
C ARG A 163 -15.42 -7.48 5.70
N TYR A 164 -16.32 -8.24 6.31
CA TYR A 164 -16.44 -9.66 6.04
C TYR A 164 -16.86 -9.86 4.57
N TRP A 165 -16.18 -10.78 3.87
CA TRP A 165 -16.35 -11.03 2.44
C TRP A 165 -16.86 -12.47 2.20
N HIS A 166 -18.17 -12.58 1.98
CA HIS A 166 -18.94 -13.80 1.73
C HIS A 166 -19.50 -13.84 0.30
#